data_AF-A0A536XIA7-F1
#
_entry.id   AF-A0A536XIA7-F1
#
_cell.length_a   1.000
_cell.length_b   1.000
_cell.length_c   1.000
_cell.angle_alpha   90.00
_cell.angle_beta   90.00
_cell.angle_gamma   90.00
#
_symmetry.space_group_name_H-M   'P 1'
#
loop_
_entity.id
_entity.type
_entity.pdbx_description
1 polymer ?
#
loop_
_entity_poly.entity_id
_entity_poly.type
_entity_poly.pdbx_seq_one_letter_code
_entity_poly.pdbx_strand_id
1 'polypeptide(L)'
;MSTLSLAWRNLLRNRRRSLMTLIAMVLGLMAVLLFGGYIRDINYGLQSDFVRRTGHLQIQHKDYFRFGSGNPAAYGIRDYERIIAVVKRDPVLQPLLAVVTPTLQFGGIAGNFAASVSRTVFVSGMVVEDQNRMREWNDFELRILSRHLSLSGTAPDTAVIGTGVARVLQLCAQLDVPDCESSVVASTPQGAALPADIAELATTGGAPAKSAAKAAPDTARPRIEILASNARGAPNVAAVSVLRAEFQGVKELDDVYVGLHLAQAQRLV
;
A
#
# COMPACT_ATOMS: atom_id res chain seq x y z
N MET A 1 -46.02 52.34 12.66
CA MET A 1 -44.90 52.08 13.59
C MET A 1 -44.28 50.75 13.23
N SER A 2 -42.99 50.75 12.92
CA SER A 2 -42.29 49.60 12.33
C SER A 2 -42.06 48.50 13.39
N THR A 3 -42.86 47.44 13.35
CA THR A 3 -42.81 46.29 14.27
C THR A 3 -41.42 45.65 14.38
N LEU A 4 -40.66 45.61 13.28
CA LEU A 4 -39.26 45.19 13.25
C LEU A 4 -38.35 46.03 14.17
N SER A 5 -38.55 47.35 14.23
CA SER A 5 -37.75 48.24 15.09
C SER A 5 -38.04 47.98 16.57
N LEU A 6 -39.28 47.61 16.91
CA LEU A 6 -39.66 47.27 18.29
C LEU A 6 -39.07 45.92 18.70
N ALA A 7 -39.12 44.91 17.82
CA ALA A 7 -38.52 43.61 18.05
C ALA A 7 -36.99 43.69 18.25
N TRP A 8 -36.29 44.42 17.39
CA TRP A 8 -34.83 44.60 17.49
C TRP A 8 -34.39 45.27 18.81
N ARG A 9 -35.09 46.32 19.24
CA ARG A 9 -34.84 46.98 20.53
C ARG A 9 -35.11 46.05 21.72
N ASN A 10 -36.11 45.17 21.60
CA ASN A 10 -36.40 44.17 22.63
C ASN A 10 -35.26 43.16 22.79
N LEU A 11 -34.77 42.60 21.68
CA LEU A 11 -33.60 41.72 21.64
C LEU A 11 -32.35 42.37 22.26
N LEU A 12 -32.08 43.63 21.89
CA LEU A 12 -30.95 44.40 22.41
C LEU A 12 -31.06 44.80 23.88
N ARG A 13 -32.27 44.91 24.43
CA ARG A 13 -32.50 45.19 25.85
C ARG A 13 -32.35 43.94 26.70
N ASN A 14 -32.72 42.77 26.17
CA ASN A 14 -32.67 41.49 26.89
C ASN A 14 -31.53 40.57 26.43
N ARG A 15 -30.32 41.16 26.25
CA ARG A 15 -29.18 40.53 25.56
C ARG A 15 -28.81 39.14 26.08
N ARG A 16 -28.77 38.93 27.40
CA ARG A 16 -28.37 37.63 27.98
C ARG A 16 -29.31 36.49 27.55
N ARG A 17 -30.62 36.72 27.62
CA ARG A 17 -31.62 35.70 27.28
C ARG A 17 -31.64 35.44 25.78
N SER A 18 -31.63 36.50 24.97
CA SER A 18 -31.57 36.40 23.50
C SER A 18 -30.28 35.74 23.00
N LEU A 19 -29.15 36.00 23.65
CA LEU A 19 -27.88 35.38 23.32
C LEU A 19 -27.88 33.88 23.61
N MET A 20 -28.42 33.45 24.76
CA MET A 20 -28.50 32.02 25.10
C MET A 20 -29.33 31.23 24.08
N THR A 21 -30.48 31.77 23.66
CA THR A 21 -31.31 31.12 22.62
C THR A 21 -30.61 31.09 21.28
N LEU A 22 -29.91 32.17 20.90
CA LEU A 22 -29.16 32.23 19.66
C LEU A 22 -28.00 31.22 19.66
N ILE A 23 -27.24 31.13 20.75
CA ILE A 23 -26.16 30.15 20.90
C ILE A 23 -26.70 28.73 20.78
N ALA A 24 -27.81 28.41 21.45
CA ALA A 24 -28.42 27.07 21.34
C ALA A 24 -28.79 26.72 19.88
N MET A 25 -29.40 27.67 19.15
CA MET A 25 -29.73 27.49 17.73
C MET A 25 -28.48 27.36 16.85
N VAL A 26 -27.46 28.19 17.08
CA VAL A 26 -26.20 28.15 16.35
C VAL A 26 -25.47 26.83 16.59
N LEU A 27 -25.38 26.37 17.83
CA LEU A 27 -24.77 25.07 18.16
C LEU A 27 -25.53 23.91 17.50
N GLY A 28 -26.86 23.94 17.51
CA GLY A 28 -27.67 22.94 16.82
C GLY A 28 -27.43 22.94 15.31
N LEU A 29 -27.42 24.12 14.69
CA LEU A 29 -27.14 24.26 13.26
C LEU A 29 -25.71 23.82 12.91
N MET A 30 -24.72 24.22 13.70
CA MET A 30 -23.33 23.80 13.54
C MET A 30 -23.20 22.28 13.63
N ALA A 31 -23.84 21.65 14.62
CA ALA A 31 -23.81 20.20 14.78
C ALA A 31 -24.38 19.48 13.55
N VAL A 32 -25.53 19.93 13.03
CA VAL A 32 -26.16 19.34 11.84
C VAL A 32 -25.31 19.55 10.59
N LEU A 33 -24.77 20.76 10.38
CA LEU A 33 -23.96 21.07 9.20
C LEU A 33 -22.61 20.33 9.21
N LEU A 34 -21.93 20.30 10.36
CA LEU A 34 -20.66 19.58 10.50
C LEU A 34 -20.85 18.08 10.32
N PHE A 35 -21.88 17.50 10.95
CA PHE A 35 -22.15 16.07 10.80
C PHE A 35 -22.58 15.70 9.38
N GLY A 36 -23.43 16.52 8.76
CA GLY A 36 -23.83 16.34 7.36
C GLY A 36 -22.64 16.47 6.39
N GLY A 37 -21.75 17.44 6.62
CA GLY A 37 -20.51 17.61 5.85
C GLY A 37 -19.56 16.43 6.02
N TYR A 38 -19.36 15.96 7.26
CA TYR A 38 -18.53 14.80 7.58
C TYR A 38 -19.01 13.51 6.91
N ILE A 39 -20.32 13.21 6.96
CA ILE A 39 -20.89 12.03 6.27
C ILE A 39 -20.62 12.11 4.76
N ARG A 40 -20.80 13.30 4.17
CA ARG A 40 -20.63 13.49 2.74
C ARG A 40 -19.17 13.36 2.32
N ASP A 41 -18.25 13.92 3.11
CA ASP A 41 -16.80 13.80 2.93
C ASP A 41 -16.35 12.32 2.98
N ILE A 42 -16.80 11.56 3.98
CA ILE A 42 -16.51 10.12 4.06
C ILE A 42 -17.03 9.37 2.85
N ASN A 43 -18.28 9.60 2.45
CA ASN A 43 -18.87 8.88 1.32
C ASN A 43 -18.10 9.13 0.02
N TYR A 44 -17.77 10.39 -0.28
CA TYR A 44 -17.01 10.74 -1.47
C TYR A 44 -15.55 10.27 -1.39
N GLY A 45 -14.94 10.38 -0.20
CA GLY A 45 -13.60 9.87 0.06
C GLY A 45 -13.50 8.37 -0.17
N LEU A 46 -14.43 7.58 0.39
CA LEU A 46 -14.47 6.13 0.20
C LEU A 46 -14.70 5.75 -1.26
N GLN A 47 -15.70 6.35 -1.92
CA GLN A 47 -15.97 6.09 -3.35
C GLN A 47 -14.72 6.36 -4.20
N SER A 48 -14.02 7.47 -3.94
CA SER A 48 -12.80 7.81 -4.65
C SER A 48 -11.65 6.87 -4.37
N ASP A 49 -11.44 6.47 -3.11
CA ASP A 49 -10.35 5.56 -2.76
C ASP A 49 -10.57 4.17 -3.38
N PHE A 50 -11.81 3.65 -3.37
CA PHE A 50 -12.14 2.40 -4.04
C PHE A 50 -11.86 2.47 -5.54
N VAL A 51 -12.34 3.50 -6.25
CA VAL A 51 -12.09 3.61 -7.69
C VAL A 51 -10.61 3.76 -8.01
N ARG A 52 -9.87 4.57 -7.24
CA ARG A 52 -8.44 4.82 -7.47
C ARG A 52 -7.55 3.62 -7.15
N ARG A 53 -7.95 2.73 -6.23
CA ARG A 53 -7.17 1.54 -5.84
C ARG A 53 -7.56 0.28 -6.61
N THR A 54 -8.86 0.02 -6.73
CA THR A 54 -9.39 -1.24 -7.26
C THR A 54 -10.02 -1.10 -8.64
N GLY A 55 -10.38 0.12 -9.05
CA GLY A 55 -11.16 0.37 -10.25
C GLY A 55 -12.66 0.17 -10.03
N HIS A 56 -13.47 0.58 -11.01
CA HIS A 56 -14.93 0.40 -10.99
C HIS A 56 -15.36 -1.06 -11.17
N LEU A 57 -14.54 -1.84 -11.85
CA LEU A 57 -14.83 -3.23 -12.19
C LEU A 57 -13.56 -4.06 -11.97
N GLN A 58 -13.72 -5.18 -11.28
CA GLN A 58 -12.66 -6.16 -11.07
C GLN A 58 -13.01 -7.48 -11.75
N ILE A 59 -12.06 -8.01 -12.52
CA ILE A 59 -12.14 -9.35 -13.07
C ILE A 59 -11.14 -10.20 -12.29
N GLN A 60 -11.64 -11.26 -11.67
CA GLN A 60 -10.85 -12.14 -10.82
C GLN A 60 -11.22 -13.60 -11.08
N HIS A 61 -10.34 -14.51 -10.67
CA HIS A 61 -10.64 -15.93 -10.69
C HIS A 61 -11.83 -16.24 -9.76
N LYS A 62 -12.72 -17.15 -10.18
CA LYS A 62 -13.95 -17.48 -9.43
C LYS A 62 -13.69 -17.90 -7.97
N ASP A 63 -12.58 -18.60 -7.74
CA ASP A 63 -12.18 -19.12 -6.44
C ASP A 63 -11.16 -18.22 -5.71
N TYR A 64 -10.89 -17.02 -6.22
CA TYR A 64 -9.91 -16.09 -5.66
C TYR A 64 -10.18 -15.79 -4.17
N PHE A 65 -11.42 -15.47 -3.79
CA PHE A 65 -11.76 -15.20 -2.40
C PHE A 65 -11.74 -16.43 -1.49
N ARG A 66 -11.84 -17.64 -2.05
CA ARG A 66 -11.85 -18.88 -1.27
C ARG A 66 -10.45 -19.38 -0.99
N PHE A 67 -9.56 -19.33 -1.99
CA PHE A 67 -8.27 -19.99 -1.93
C PHE A 67 -7.09 -19.15 -2.46
N GLY A 68 -7.36 -17.96 -3.01
CA GLY A 68 -6.34 -17.12 -3.64
C GLY A 68 -5.24 -16.65 -2.70
N SER A 69 -5.57 -16.38 -1.43
CA SER A 69 -4.59 -15.95 -0.43
C SER A 69 -3.54 -17.02 -0.10
N GLY A 70 -3.90 -18.31 -0.21
CA GLY A 70 -2.99 -19.42 0.07
C GLY A 70 -2.23 -19.94 -1.15
N ASN A 71 -2.72 -19.68 -2.36
CA ASN A 71 -2.12 -20.16 -3.61
C ASN A 71 -2.32 -19.18 -4.78
N PRO A 72 -1.60 -18.05 -4.77
CA PRO A 72 -1.74 -17.02 -5.81
C PRO A 72 -1.38 -17.55 -7.21
N ALA A 73 -0.49 -18.54 -7.31
CA ALA A 73 -0.08 -19.15 -8.59
C ALA A 73 -1.21 -19.94 -9.27
N ALA A 74 -2.03 -20.65 -8.48
CA ALA A 74 -3.13 -21.44 -9.02
C ALA A 74 -4.39 -20.62 -9.28
N TYR A 75 -4.63 -19.59 -8.47
CA TYR A 75 -5.83 -18.75 -8.52
C TYR A 75 -5.60 -17.36 -9.15
N GLY A 76 -4.41 -17.13 -9.70
CA GLY A 76 -4.12 -16.01 -10.58
C GLY A 76 -4.73 -16.22 -11.97
N ILE A 77 -4.94 -15.13 -12.69
CA ILE A 77 -5.41 -15.16 -14.07
C ILE A 77 -4.21 -15.37 -14.99
N ARG A 78 -4.12 -16.56 -15.60
CA ARG A 78 -3.15 -16.85 -16.66
C ARG A 78 -3.60 -16.17 -17.96
N ASP A 79 -2.63 -15.72 -18.76
CA ASP A 79 -2.87 -15.03 -20.04
C ASP A 79 -3.84 -13.83 -19.92
N TYR A 80 -3.67 -13.03 -18.86
CA TYR A 80 -4.52 -11.87 -18.57
C TYR A 80 -4.54 -10.86 -19.72
N GLU A 81 -3.48 -10.81 -20.54
CA GLU A 81 -3.37 -9.97 -21.74
C GLU A 81 -4.51 -10.24 -22.72
N ARG A 82 -4.95 -11.50 -22.85
CA ARG A 82 -6.10 -11.86 -23.70
C ARG A 82 -7.39 -11.27 -23.17
N ILE A 83 -7.61 -11.32 -21.86
CA ILE A 83 -8.80 -10.75 -21.22
C ILE A 83 -8.79 -9.24 -21.38
N ILE A 84 -7.64 -8.58 -21.16
CA ILE A 84 -7.48 -7.15 -21.41
C ILE A 84 -7.82 -6.80 -22.86
N ALA A 85 -7.35 -7.58 -23.83
CA ALA A 85 -7.64 -7.36 -25.24
C ALA A 85 -9.14 -7.53 -25.57
N VAL A 86 -9.83 -8.49 -24.94
CA VAL A 86 -11.28 -8.67 -25.10
C VAL A 86 -12.03 -7.48 -24.50
N VAL A 87 -11.70 -7.07 -23.27
CA VAL A 87 -12.32 -5.91 -22.60
C VAL A 87 -12.14 -4.63 -23.41
N LYS A 88 -10.96 -4.41 -23.99
CA LYS A 88 -10.67 -3.24 -24.84
C LYS A 88 -11.45 -3.23 -26.17
N ARG A 89 -11.87 -4.40 -26.67
CA ARG A 89 -12.57 -4.54 -27.96
C ARG A 89 -14.08 -4.72 -27.81
N ASP A 90 -14.56 -4.91 -26.59
CA ASP A 90 -15.98 -5.09 -26.32
C ASP A 90 -16.74 -3.80 -26.65
N PRO A 91 -17.80 -3.85 -27.47
CA PRO A 91 -18.49 -2.65 -27.95
C PRO A 91 -19.23 -1.88 -26.84
N VAL A 92 -19.55 -2.52 -25.72
CA VAL A 92 -20.22 -1.89 -24.58
C VAL A 92 -19.20 -1.25 -23.64
N LEU A 93 -18.10 -1.96 -23.35
CA LEU A 93 -17.08 -1.49 -22.41
C LEU A 93 -16.11 -0.47 -23.03
N GLN A 94 -15.79 -0.59 -24.31
CA GLN A 94 -14.82 0.27 -24.99
C GLN A 94 -15.09 1.79 -24.85
N PRO A 95 -16.32 2.32 -25.02
CA PRO A 95 -16.59 3.74 -24.81
C PRO A 95 -16.53 4.18 -23.33
N LEU A 96 -16.65 3.24 -22.39
CA LEU A 96 -16.63 3.49 -20.95
C LEU A 96 -15.23 3.28 -20.34
N LEU A 97 -14.28 2.74 -21.11
CA LEU A 97 -12.99 2.28 -20.60
C LEU A 97 -11.96 3.40 -20.59
N ALA A 98 -11.65 3.92 -19.40
CA ALA A 98 -10.53 4.86 -19.21
C ALA A 98 -9.18 4.15 -19.09
N VAL A 99 -9.10 3.13 -18.22
CA VAL A 99 -7.89 2.36 -17.90
C VAL A 99 -8.28 0.91 -17.61
N VAL A 100 -7.46 -0.03 -18.08
CA VAL A 100 -7.50 -1.44 -17.66
C VAL A 100 -6.10 -1.85 -17.32
N THR A 101 -5.90 -2.40 -16.12
CA THR A 101 -4.58 -2.75 -15.64
C THR A 101 -4.59 -4.04 -14.81
N PRO A 102 -3.61 -4.92 -15.00
CA PRO A 102 -3.44 -6.11 -14.19
C PRO A 102 -2.81 -5.77 -12.83
N THR A 103 -3.26 -6.49 -11.80
CA THR A 103 -2.69 -6.45 -10.45
C THR A 103 -2.49 -7.87 -9.94
N LEU A 104 -1.48 -8.05 -9.11
CA LEU A 104 -1.15 -9.34 -8.49
C LEU A 104 -0.90 -9.13 -7.00
N GLN A 105 -1.60 -9.88 -6.17
CA GLN A 105 -1.50 -9.77 -4.71
C GLN A 105 -1.25 -11.13 -4.09
N PHE A 106 -0.28 -11.20 -3.17
CA PHE A 106 0.04 -12.45 -2.46
C PHE A 106 0.77 -12.20 -1.14
N GLY A 107 0.72 -13.18 -0.26
CA GLY A 107 1.53 -13.19 0.96
C GLY A 107 2.95 -13.72 0.71
N GLY A 108 3.92 -13.20 1.46
CA GLY A 108 5.31 -13.64 1.43
C GLY A 108 6.03 -13.36 2.75
N ILE A 109 7.34 -13.58 2.77
CA ILE A 109 8.23 -13.22 3.87
C ILE A 109 9.30 -12.31 3.29
N ALA A 110 9.40 -11.09 3.82
CA ALA A 110 10.51 -10.18 3.54
C ALA A 110 11.58 -10.34 4.62
N GLY A 111 12.84 -10.35 4.22
CA GLY A 111 13.99 -10.43 5.10
C GLY A 111 14.99 -9.32 4.82
N ASN A 112 15.71 -8.93 5.87
CA ASN A 112 17.00 -8.26 5.74
C ASN A 112 18.04 -9.21 6.31
N PHE A 113 18.68 -10.00 5.43
CA PHE A 113 19.62 -11.03 5.85
C PHE A 113 20.86 -10.47 6.56
N ALA A 114 21.28 -9.23 6.25
CA ALA A 114 22.40 -8.60 6.94
C ALA A 114 22.11 -8.33 8.42
N ALA A 115 20.84 -8.15 8.78
CA ALA A 115 20.38 -7.91 10.14
C ALA A 115 19.69 -9.13 10.78
N SER A 116 19.62 -10.27 10.08
CA SER A 116 18.97 -11.50 10.55
C SER A 116 17.50 -11.31 11.01
N VAL A 117 16.80 -10.33 10.41
CA VAL A 117 15.39 -10.04 10.71
C VAL A 117 14.50 -10.37 9.52
N SER A 118 13.30 -10.85 9.79
CA SER A 118 12.30 -11.15 8.77
C SER A 118 10.89 -10.86 9.25
N ARG A 119 9.99 -10.63 8.30
CA ARG A 119 8.59 -10.28 8.56
C ARG A 119 7.70 -10.84 7.44
N THR A 120 6.55 -11.38 7.81
CA THR A 120 5.51 -11.74 6.83
C THR A 120 4.95 -10.47 6.18
N VAL A 121 4.89 -10.45 4.86
CA VAL A 121 4.47 -9.30 4.06
C VAL A 121 3.31 -9.65 3.14
N PHE A 122 2.56 -8.62 2.77
CA PHE A 122 1.58 -8.63 1.71
C PHE A 122 2.14 -7.86 0.52
N VAL A 123 2.43 -8.59 -0.55
CA VAL A 123 3.03 -8.07 -1.78
C VAL A 123 1.93 -7.66 -2.74
N SER A 124 2.03 -6.44 -3.26
CA SER A 124 1.14 -5.90 -4.29
C SER A 124 1.96 -5.52 -5.53
N GLY A 125 1.85 -6.34 -6.56
CA GLY A 125 2.41 -6.11 -7.89
C GLY A 125 1.44 -5.34 -8.79
N MET A 126 1.93 -4.29 -9.45
CA MET A 126 1.10 -3.43 -10.29
C MET A 126 1.87 -2.80 -11.45
N VAL A 127 1.15 -2.44 -12.52
CA VAL A 127 1.69 -1.58 -13.57
C VAL A 127 1.56 -0.14 -13.11
N VAL A 128 2.68 0.46 -12.72
CA VAL A 128 2.72 1.75 -12.02
C VAL A 128 2.07 2.88 -12.82
N GLU A 129 2.35 2.95 -14.12
CA GLU A 129 1.80 4.01 -14.97
C GLU A 129 0.29 3.93 -15.12
N ASP A 130 -0.27 2.72 -15.29
CA ASP A 130 -1.71 2.55 -15.35
C ASP A 130 -2.38 2.86 -13.99
N GLN A 131 -1.75 2.45 -12.88
CA GLN A 131 -2.23 2.77 -11.54
C GLN A 131 -2.20 4.28 -11.27
N ASN A 132 -1.21 4.99 -11.79
CA ASN A 132 -1.16 6.45 -11.72
C ASN A 132 -2.32 7.08 -12.49
N ARG A 133 -2.62 6.60 -13.71
CA ARG A 133 -3.80 7.04 -14.48
C ARG A 133 -5.11 6.76 -13.73
N MET A 134 -5.23 5.65 -13.02
CA MET A 134 -6.40 5.39 -12.15
C MET A 134 -6.47 6.38 -10.99
N ARG A 135 -5.32 6.75 -10.41
CA ARG A 135 -5.23 7.69 -9.28
C ARG A 135 -5.52 9.14 -9.64
N GLU A 136 -5.55 9.48 -10.93
CA GLU A 136 -6.01 10.78 -11.44
C GLU A 136 -7.53 10.95 -11.34
N TRP A 137 -8.29 9.85 -11.20
CA TRP A 137 -9.74 9.91 -11.03
C TRP A 137 -10.11 10.67 -9.75
N ASN A 138 -10.87 11.75 -9.90
CA ASN A 138 -11.32 12.61 -8.80
C ASN A 138 -12.62 13.33 -9.15
N ASP A 139 -13.69 12.56 -9.37
CA ASP A 139 -15.00 13.09 -9.80
C ASP A 139 -15.64 14.06 -8.78
N PHE A 140 -15.23 13.98 -7.52
CA PHE A 140 -15.71 14.83 -6.43
C PHE A 140 -14.78 16.00 -6.06
N GLU A 141 -13.75 16.26 -6.88
CA GLU A 141 -12.78 17.36 -6.67
C GLU A 141 -12.15 17.39 -5.28
N LEU A 142 -11.92 16.21 -4.68
CA LEU A 142 -11.36 16.07 -3.35
C LEU A 142 -9.92 16.55 -3.31
N ARG A 143 -9.50 17.06 -2.15
CA ARG A 143 -8.11 17.47 -1.91
C ARG A 143 -7.23 16.24 -1.65
N ILE A 144 -6.72 15.66 -2.73
CA ILE A 144 -5.83 14.49 -2.70
C ILE A 144 -4.37 14.94 -2.61
N LEU A 145 -3.67 14.57 -1.54
CA LEU A 145 -2.28 14.93 -1.28
C LEU A 145 -1.28 14.16 -2.16
N SER A 146 -1.52 12.87 -2.42
CA SER A 146 -0.65 12.04 -3.27
C SER A 146 -1.42 11.53 -4.48
N ARG A 147 -0.97 11.98 -5.66
CA ARG A 147 -1.59 11.63 -6.95
C ARG A 147 -0.87 10.47 -7.64
N HIS A 148 0.44 10.32 -7.44
CA HIS A 148 1.26 9.31 -8.13
C HIS A 148 1.98 8.41 -7.13
N LEU A 149 2.21 7.16 -7.54
CA LEU A 149 3.03 6.19 -6.83
C LEU A 149 4.51 6.56 -6.95
N SER A 150 5.27 6.42 -5.85
CA SER A 150 6.72 6.68 -5.85
C SER A 150 7.53 5.73 -6.74
N LEU A 151 6.96 4.60 -7.15
CA LEU A 151 7.58 3.64 -8.07
C LEU A 151 7.66 4.15 -9.52
N SER A 152 7.06 5.30 -9.87
CA SER A 152 7.07 5.80 -11.26
C SER A 152 8.48 6.13 -11.73
N GLY A 153 8.83 5.73 -12.95
CA GLY A 153 10.17 5.92 -13.53
C GLY A 153 11.30 5.13 -12.87
N THR A 154 10.99 4.16 -12.00
CA THR A 154 12.01 3.34 -11.30
C THR A 154 12.27 2.01 -12.01
N ALA A 155 13.38 1.36 -11.66
CA ALA A 155 13.75 0.05 -12.20
C ALA A 155 12.77 -1.06 -11.74
N PRO A 156 12.55 -2.13 -12.53
CA PRO A 156 11.58 -3.18 -12.19
C PRO A 156 11.83 -3.90 -10.86
N ASP A 157 13.07 -3.98 -10.40
CA ASP A 157 13.50 -4.57 -9.13
C ASP A 157 13.37 -3.61 -7.94
N THR A 158 12.76 -2.45 -8.14
CA THR A 158 12.51 -1.46 -7.09
C THR A 158 11.24 -1.81 -6.30
N ALA A 159 11.31 -1.64 -4.98
CA ALA A 159 10.21 -1.86 -4.05
C ALA A 159 9.92 -0.61 -3.22
N VAL A 160 8.66 -0.45 -2.82
CA VAL A 160 8.23 0.46 -1.75
C VAL A 160 7.67 -0.39 -0.62
N ILE A 161 8.02 -0.08 0.62
CA ILE A 161 7.57 -0.85 1.78
C ILE A 161 6.76 0.02 2.73
N GLY A 162 5.92 -0.58 3.57
CA GLY A 162 5.29 0.13 4.68
C GLY A 162 6.30 0.60 5.73
N THR A 163 5.97 1.65 6.48
CA THR A 163 6.89 2.18 7.53
C THR A 163 7.09 1.18 8.67
N GLY A 164 6.07 0.38 8.99
CA GLY A 164 6.13 -0.73 9.92
C GLY A 164 7.10 -1.83 9.45
N VAL A 165 7.02 -2.23 8.18
CA VAL A 165 7.98 -3.17 7.58
C VAL A 165 9.40 -2.61 7.65
N ALA A 166 9.60 -1.33 7.33
CA ALA A 166 10.90 -0.68 7.40
C ALA A 166 11.51 -0.70 8.82
N ARG A 167 10.69 -0.52 9.85
CA ARG A 167 11.13 -0.60 11.27
C ARG A 167 11.53 -2.02 11.64
N VAL A 168 10.69 -3.01 11.33
CA VAL A 168 10.95 -4.42 11.69
C VAL A 168 12.17 -4.96 10.94
N LEU A 169 12.37 -4.57 9.68
CA LEU A 169 13.54 -4.97 8.89
C LEU A 169 14.81 -4.15 9.19
N GLN A 170 14.76 -3.27 10.21
CA GLN A 170 15.87 -2.39 10.60
C GLN A 170 16.40 -1.50 9.46
N LEU A 171 15.51 -1.10 8.54
CA LEU A 171 15.81 -0.20 7.43
C LEU A 171 15.34 1.23 7.69
N CYS A 172 14.64 1.49 8.80
CA CYS A 172 14.00 2.78 9.06
C CYS A 172 14.98 3.97 9.08
N ALA A 173 16.23 3.77 9.54
CA ALA A 173 17.25 4.80 9.56
C ALA A 173 17.81 5.10 8.16
N GLN A 174 17.97 4.07 7.32
CA GLN A 174 18.44 4.22 5.94
C GLN A 174 17.38 4.80 5.01
N LEU A 175 16.10 4.72 5.40
CA LEU A 175 14.94 5.19 4.63
C LEU A 175 14.34 6.49 5.18
N ASP A 176 15.03 7.16 6.13
CA ASP A 176 14.61 8.41 6.77
C ASP A 176 13.18 8.37 7.34
N VAL A 177 12.82 7.26 8.00
CA VAL A 177 11.51 7.12 8.66
C VAL A 177 11.51 7.88 9.99
N PRO A 178 10.52 8.76 10.25
CA PRO A 178 10.41 9.49 11.52
C PRO A 178 10.37 8.57 12.74
N ASP A 179 10.88 9.03 13.88
CA ASP A 179 10.86 8.28 15.16
C ASP A 179 11.47 6.87 15.06
N CYS A 180 12.47 6.69 14.19
CA CYS A 180 13.17 5.41 14.05
C CYS A 180 14.12 5.19 15.24
N GLU A 181 13.61 4.54 16.28
CA GLU A 181 14.45 3.94 17.31
C GLU A 181 14.99 2.61 16.79
N SER A 182 16.30 2.54 16.58
CA SER A 182 16.96 1.29 16.23
C SER A 182 16.91 0.36 17.44
N SER A 183 15.87 -0.47 17.53
CA SER A 183 15.84 -1.63 18.42
C SER A 183 16.81 -2.67 17.87
N VAL A 184 18.11 -2.39 18.05
CA VAL A 184 19.16 -3.39 17.91
C VAL A 184 19.06 -4.25 19.17
N VAL A 185 18.06 -5.13 19.22
CA VAL A 185 18.22 -6.33 20.03
C VAL A 185 19.30 -7.11 19.30
N ALA A 186 20.54 -6.93 19.71
CA ALA A 186 21.64 -7.77 19.27
C ALA A 186 21.21 -9.21 19.56
N SER A 187 20.84 -9.94 18.52
CA SER A 187 20.66 -11.38 18.62
C SER A 187 22.04 -11.95 18.90
N THR A 188 22.37 -12.08 20.19
CA THR A 188 23.47 -12.95 20.63
C THR A 188 23.19 -14.29 19.99
N PRO A 189 24.10 -14.86 19.18
CA PRO A 189 23.89 -16.18 18.62
C PRO A 189 23.75 -17.18 19.77
N GLN A 190 22.50 -17.48 20.14
CA GLN A 190 22.16 -18.48 21.14
C GLN A 190 22.03 -19.81 20.40
N GLY A 191 23.19 -20.38 20.15
CA GLY A 191 23.35 -21.73 19.62
C GLY A 191 24.73 -22.23 20.02
N ALA A 192 24.85 -23.54 20.29
CA ALA A 192 26.17 -24.16 20.39
C ALA A 192 26.96 -23.84 19.12
N ALA A 193 28.25 -23.56 19.25
CA ALA A 193 29.12 -23.30 18.11
C ALA A 193 28.92 -24.42 17.07
N LEU A 194 28.67 -24.01 15.82
CA LEU A 194 28.52 -24.97 14.72
C LEU A 194 29.77 -25.85 14.67
N PRO A 195 29.62 -27.19 14.60
CA PRO A 195 30.73 -28.09 14.32
C PRO A 195 31.52 -27.62 13.10
N ALA A 196 32.85 -27.71 13.17
CA ALA A 196 33.75 -27.09 12.19
C ALA A 196 33.50 -27.61 10.75
N ASP A 197 33.09 -28.87 10.62
CA ASP A 197 32.70 -29.52 9.38
C ASP A 197 31.41 -28.93 8.76
N ILE A 198 30.41 -28.59 9.59
CA ILE A 198 29.18 -27.92 9.12
C ILE A 198 29.45 -26.44 8.81
N ALA A 199 30.31 -25.78 9.58
CA ALA A 199 30.73 -24.40 9.29
C ALA A 199 31.54 -24.31 7.98
N GLU A 200 32.40 -25.29 7.73
CA GLU A 200 33.12 -25.45 6.47
C GLU A 200 32.15 -25.76 5.32
N LEU A 201 31.12 -26.59 5.53
CA LEU A 201 30.09 -26.85 4.52
C LEU A 201 29.17 -25.65 4.25
N ALA A 202 28.87 -24.81 5.24
CA ALA A 202 28.12 -23.56 5.04
C ALA A 202 28.93 -22.56 4.20
N THR A 203 30.26 -22.60 4.32
CA THR A 203 31.17 -21.73 3.56
C THR A 203 31.54 -22.32 2.18
N THR A 204 31.50 -23.65 2.00
CA THR A 204 31.88 -24.33 0.75
C THR A 204 30.71 -24.90 -0.07
N GLY A 205 29.59 -25.26 0.56
CA GLY A 205 28.53 -26.13 0.00
C GLY A 205 27.17 -25.48 -0.28
N GLY A 206 27.00 -24.18 -0.10
CA GLY A 206 25.65 -23.61 -0.18
C GLY A 206 25.55 -22.10 -0.19
N ALA A 207 26.42 -21.40 -0.91
CA ALA A 207 25.97 -20.14 -1.48
C ALA A 207 24.97 -20.51 -2.59
N PRO A 208 23.65 -20.17 -2.51
CA PRO A 208 22.85 -20.12 -3.72
C PRO A 208 23.66 -19.24 -4.67
N ALA A 209 23.84 -19.75 -5.89
CA ALA A 209 24.78 -19.24 -6.87
C ALA A 209 25.01 -17.73 -6.75
N LYS A 210 26.28 -17.32 -6.79
CA LYS A 210 26.69 -15.97 -7.20
C LYS A 210 26.26 -15.68 -8.67
N SER A 211 25.00 -15.94 -9.01
CA SER A 211 24.20 -15.21 -9.99
C SER A 211 23.50 -14.04 -9.31
N ALA A 212 24.13 -13.43 -8.31
CA ALA A 212 24.12 -11.98 -8.27
C ALA A 212 24.86 -11.56 -9.55
N ALA A 213 24.10 -11.29 -10.61
CA ALA A 213 24.59 -10.51 -11.73
C ALA A 213 25.40 -9.36 -11.12
N LYS A 214 26.66 -9.26 -11.56
CA LYS A 214 27.60 -8.23 -11.16
C LYS A 214 27.09 -6.89 -11.70
N ALA A 215 25.96 -6.42 -11.18
CA ALA A 215 25.49 -5.07 -11.34
C ALA A 215 26.44 -4.20 -10.53
N ALA A 216 26.91 -3.13 -11.18
CA ALA A 216 27.83 -2.16 -10.61
C ALA A 216 27.35 -1.70 -9.22
N PRO A 217 28.26 -1.27 -8.33
CA PRO A 217 27.88 -0.65 -7.07
C PRO A 217 27.26 0.72 -7.36
N ASP A 218 25.99 0.73 -7.77
CA ASP A 218 25.18 1.93 -7.66
C ASP A 218 24.98 2.18 -6.17
N THR A 219 25.58 3.26 -5.73
CA THR A 219 25.54 3.74 -4.36
C THR A 219 24.11 3.78 -3.80
N ALA A 220 23.95 3.13 -2.64
CA ALA A 220 23.15 3.57 -1.51
C ALA A 220 21.61 3.36 -1.50
N ARG A 221 21.10 2.20 -1.94
CA ARG A 221 19.73 1.78 -1.56
C ARG A 221 19.72 0.46 -0.77
N PRO A 222 18.96 0.38 0.34
CA PRO A 222 18.84 -0.86 1.09
C PRO A 222 18.18 -1.95 0.25
N ARG A 223 18.64 -3.19 0.39
CA ARG A 223 18.07 -4.35 -0.28
C ARG A 223 17.37 -5.25 0.72
N ILE A 224 16.28 -5.87 0.27
CA ILE A 224 15.55 -6.90 1.00
C ILE A 224 15.34 -8.11 0.12
N GLU A 225 15.25 -9.28 0.74
CA GLU A 225 14.90 -10.52 0.09
C GLU A 225 13.44 -10.85 0.36
N ILE A 226 12.68 -11.11 -0.69
CA ILE A 226 11.28 -11.51 -0.61
C ILE A 226 11.17 -12.96 -1.01
N LEU A 227 10.65 -13.78 -0.10
CA LEU A 227 10.30 -15.17 -0.33
C LEU A 227 8.79 -15.28 -0.51
N ALA A 228 8.36 -15.91 -1.59
CA ALA A 228 6.95 -16.19 -1.85
C ALA A 228 6.73 -17.70 -1.94
N SER A 229 5.67 -18.18 -1.29
CA SER A 229 5.29 -19.58 -1.39
C SER A 229 4.68 -19.85 -2.76
N ASN A 230 5.15 -20.93 -3.40
CA ASN A 230 4.46 -21.51 -4.54
C ASN A 230 3.88 -22.87 -4.11
N ALA A 231 2.77 -23.26 -4.72
CA ALA A 231 2.11 -24.52 -4.37
C ALA A 231 2.72 -25.76 -5.05
N ARG A 232 3.79 -25.59 -5.85
CA ARG A 232 4.33 -26.65 -6.72
C ARG A 232 5.83 -26.90 -6.56
N GLY A 233 6.51 -26.32 -5.56
CA GLY A 233 7.95 -26.51 -5.40
C GLY A 233 8.60 -25.72 -4.27
N ALA A 234 9.90 -25.46 -4.43
CA ALA A 234 10.66 -24.61 -3.53
C ALA A 234 10.21 -23.14 -3.66
N PRO A 235 10.16 -22.37 -2.56
CA PRO A 235 9.73 -20.98 -2.60
C PRO A 235 10.62 -20.15 -3.54
N ASN A 236 10.00 -19.25 -4.29
CA ASN A 236 10.74 -18.31 -5.13
C ASN A 236 11.29 -17.18 -4.25
N VAL A 237 12.52 -16.76 -4.52
CA VAL A 237 13.18 -15.68 -3.80
C VAL A 237 13.59 -14.59 -4.79
N ALA A 238 13.31 -13.35 -4.43
CA ALA A 238 13.81 -12.19 -5.17
C ALA A 238 14.46 -11.19 -4.23
N ALA A 239 15.65 -10.72 -4.60
CA ALA A 239 16.24 -9.54 -4.00
C ALA A 239 15.69 -8.29 -4.72
N VAL A 240 15.21 -7.32 -3.94
CA VAL A 240 14.67 -6.05 -4.45
C VAL A 240 15.32 -4.88 -3.74
N SER A 241 15.46 -3.77 -4.46
CA SER A 241 16.02 -2.52 -3.95
C SER A 241 14.90 -1.65 -3.40
N VAL A 242 14.94 -1.31 -2.11
CA VAL A 242 13.90 -0.51 -1.48
C VAL A 242 14.15 0.97 -1.75
N LEU A 243 13.20 1.63 -2.43
CA LEU A 243 13.26 3.05 -2.73
C LEU A 243 12.96 3.90 -1.49
N ARG A 244 11.83 3.62 -0.83
CA ARG A 244 11.34 4.41 0.30
C ARG A 244 10.33 3.59 1.11
N ALA A 245 10.13 4.02 2.36
CA ALA A 245 9.02 3.59 3.19
C ALA A 245 7.84 4.57 3.11
N GLU A 246 6.62 4.08 2.90
CA GLU A 246 5.40 4.88 2.77
C GLU A 246 4.33 4.44 3.76
N PHE A 247 3.75 5.41 4.47
CA PHE A 247 2.64 5.15 5.39
C PHE A 247 1.38 4.76 4.62
N GLN A 248 0.85 3.57 4.89
CA GLN A 248 -0.31 3.03 4.18
C GLN A 248 -1.68 3.49 4.73
N GLY A 249 -1.71 4.38 5.72
CA GLY A 249 -2.94 4.90 6.32
C GLY A 249 -3.43 4.09 7.53
N VAL A 250 -3.14 2.79 7.56
CA VAL A 250 -3.58 1.84 8.59
C VAL A 250 -2.39 1.02 9.07
N LYS A 251 -2.22 0.88 10.38
CA LYS A 251 -1.07 0.21 11.01
C LYS A 251 -0.90 -1.23 10.51
N GLU A 252 -1.99 -1.98 10.47
CA GLU A 252 -1.98 -3.39 10.11
C GLU A 252 -1.49 -3.60 8.67
N LEU A 253 -1.84 -2.68 7.76
CA LEU A 253 -1.36 -2.71 6.39
C LEU A 253 0.10 -2.24 6.31
N ASP A 254 0.45 -1.20 7.04
CA ASP A 254 1.80 -0.63 7.08
C ASP A 254 2.85 -1.61 7.65
N ASP A 255 2.44 -2.50 8.55
CA ASP A 255 3.29 -3.53 9.16
C ASP A 255 3.55 -4.74 8.23
N VAL A 256 2.90 -4.79 7.06
CA VAL A 256 3.03 -5.91 6.10
C VAL A 256 3.21 -5.48 4.65
N TYR A 257 2.97 -4.22 4.27
CA TYR A 257 2.89 -3.81 2.87
C TYR A 257 4.23 -3.83 2.14
N VAL A 258 4.23 -4.40 0.94
CA VAL A 258 5.30 -4.28 -0.06
C VAL A 258 4.69 -4.03 -1.44
N GLY A 259 4.98 -2.88 -2.03
CA GLY A 259 4.62 -2.54 -3.40
C GLY A 259 5.76 -2.86 -4.37
N LEU A 260 5.45 -3.58 -5.45
CA LEU A 260 6.39 -3.95 -6.52
C LEU A 260 5.84 -3.60 -7.89
N HIS A 261 6.74 -3.49 -8.87
CA HIS A 261 6.35 -3.58 -10.28
C HIS A 261 5.77 -4.97 -10.57
N LEU A 262 4.74 -5.03 -11.42
CA LEU A 262 4.04 -6.27 -11.74
C LEU A 262 4.99 -7.36 -12.25
N ALA A 263 5.93 -7.02 -13.13
CA ALA A 263 6.88 -7.96 -13.69
C ALA A 263 7.74 -8.64 -12.61
N GLN A 264 8.08 -7.92 -11.54
CA GLN A 264 8.85 -8.46 -10.43
C GLN A 264 7.99 -9.34 -9.52
N ALA A 265 6.74 -8.92 -9.27
CA ALA A 265 5.78 -9.71 -8.51
C ALA A 265 5.43 -11.05 -9.21
N GLN A 266 5.32 -11.07 -10.54
CA GLN A 266 5.05 -12.28 -11.31
C GLN A 266 6.19 -13.29 -11.26
N ARG A 267 7.44 -12.86 -11.11
CA ARG A 267 8.59 -13.78 -10.96
C ARG A 267 8.58 -14.54 -9.64
N LEU A 268 7.84 -14.05 -8.65
CA LEU A 268 7.75 -14.66 -7.32
C LEU A 268 6.68 -15.77 -7.24
N VAL A 269 5.77 -15.89 -8.21
CA VAL A 269 4.58 -16.75 -8.11
C VAL A 269 4.41 -17.65 -9.32
#